data_AF-A0A6L5EHL0-F1
#
_entry.id   AF-A0A6L5EHL0-F1
#
_cell.length_a   1.000
_cell.length_b   1.000
_cell.length_c   1.000
_cell.angle_alpha   90.00
_cell.angle_beta   90.00
_cell.angle_gamma   90.00
#
_symmetry.space_group_name_H-M   'P 1'
#
loop_
_entity.id
_entity.type
_entity.pdbx_description
1 polymer ?
#
loop_
_entity_poly.entity_id
_entity_poly.type
_entity_poly.pdbx_seq_one_letter_code
_entity_poly.pdbx_strand_id
1 'polypeptide(L)'
;QNCLSLTGVKAAMLARYGLSGAVVDYVLKEWPHAPNSAGMVRNGHEDANGSQYLVWTKSLVTAAFKRFVDECEMVNTTQASHPYFNGRFRLTGKVSQ
;
A
#
# COMPACT_ATOMS: atom_id res chain seq x y z
N GLN A 1 6.94 -2.63 -16.83
CA GLN A 1 6.86 -1.37 -16.06
C GLN A 1 7.24 -1.63 -14.60
N ASN A 2 8.31 -0.97 -14.11
CA ASN A 2 8.92 -1.23 -12.80
C ASN A 2 8.34 -0.39 -11.66
N CYS A 3 7.49 0.58 -11.99
CA CYS A 3 6.81 1.43 -11.03
C CYS A 3 5.29 1.20 -11.04
N LEU A 4 4.64 1.58 -9.95
CA LEU A 4 3.19 1.55 -9.75
C LEU A 4 2.68 2.95 -9.42
N SER A 5 1.54 3.32 -10.00
CA SER A 5 0.73 4.47 -9.54
C SER A 5 0.02 4.13 -8.22
N LEU A 6 -0.56 5.13 -7.56
CA LEU A 6 -1.36 4.91 -6.34
C LEU A 6 -2.47 3.86 -6.56
N THR A 7 -3.20 3.98 -7.67
CA THR A 7 -4.24 3.01 -8.05
C THR A 7 -3.66 1.61 -8.25
N GLY A 8 -2.49 1.50 -8.88
CA GLY A 8 -1.79 0.24 -9.05
C GLY A 8 -1.35 -0.40 -7.73
N VAL A 9 -0.84 0.38 -6.78
CA VAL A 9 -0.49 -0.11 -5.45
C VAL A 9 -1.74 -0.58 -4.70
N LYS A 10 -2.82 0.21 -4.72
CA LYS A 10 -4.11 -0.16 -4.09
C LYS A 10 -4.65 -1.48 -4.63
N ALA A 11 -4.67 -1.65 -5.94
CA ALA A 11 -5.12 -2.90 -6.57
C ALA A 11 -4.23 -4.09 -6.17
N ALA A 12 -2.90 -3.91 -6.20
CA ALA A 12 -1.95 -4.96 -5.84
C ALA A 12 -2.08 -5.39 -4.36
N MET A 13 -2.21 -4.44 -3.44
CA MET A 13 -2.29 -4.73 -2.00
C MET A 13 -3.65 -5.26 -1.58
N LEU A 14 -4.73 -4.84 -2.25
CA LEU A 14 -6.04 -5.45 -2.09
C LEU A 14 -6.00 -6.92 -2.52
N ALA A 15 -5.45 -7.22 -3.70
CA ALA A 15 -5.37 -8.58 -4.22
C ALA A 15 -4.46 -9.50 -3.37
N ARG A 16 -3.33 -8.97 -2.89
CA ARG A 16 -2.32 -9.77 -2.16
C ARG A 16 -2.64 -9.96 -0.68
N TYR A 17 -3.11 -8.91 -0.02
CA TYR A 17 -3.25 -8.86 1.44
C TYR A 17 -4.67 -8.52 1.90
N GLY A 18 -5.59 -8.17 1.00
CA GLY A 18 -6.94 -7.73 1.36
C GLY A 18 -6.98 -6.33 1.99
N LEU A 19 -5.88 -5.56 1.87
CA LEU A 19 -5.79 -4.21 2.45
C LEU A 19 -6.70 -3.24 1.70
N SER A 20 -7.44 -2.43 2.46
CA SER A 20 -8.28 -1.38 1.89
C SER A 20 -7.44 -0.21 1.36
N GLY A 21 -8.04 0.61 0.51
CA GLY A 21 -7.39 1.82 0.00
C GLY A 21 -6.90 2.76 1.11
N ALA A 22 -7.63 2.85 2.23
CA ALA A 22 -7.25 3.70 3.37
C ALA A 22 -5.99 3.20 4.09
N VAL A 23 -5.85 1.87 4.28
CA VAL A 23 -4.63 1.30 4.86
C VAL A 23 -3.45 1.50 3.91
N VAL A 24 -3.67 1.30 2.61
CA VAL A 24 -2.63 1.53 1.60
C VAL A 24 -2.20 3.00 1.58
N ASP A 25 -3.14 3.95 1.63
CA ASP A 25 -2.84 5.38 1.71
C ASP A 25 -2.00 5.69 2.96
N TYR A 26 -2.36 5.14 4.11
CA TYR A 26 -1.62 5.31 5.35
C TYR A 26 -0.18 4.78 5.23
N VAL A 27 0.01 3.55 4.75
CA VAL A 27 1.35 2.93 4.61
C VAL A 27 2.26 3.73 3.66
N LEU A 28 1.68 4.36 2.63
CA LEU A 28 2.44 5.14 1.66
C LEU A 28 2.76 6.57 2.12
N LYS A 29 1.99 7.14 3.04
CA LYS A 29 2.04 8.59 3.35
C LYS A 29 2.39 8.93 4.79
N GLU A 30 1.94 8.10 5.73
CA GLU A 30 1.94 8.43 7.17
C GLU A 30 2.79 7.46 7.99
N TRP A 31 2.98 6.23 7.51
CA TRP A 31 3.73 5.22 8.25
C TRP A 31 5.21 5.62 8.37
N PRO A 32 5.86 5.52 9.55
CA PRO A 32 7.26 5.94 9.73
C PRO A 32 8.28 5.24 8.83
N HIS A 33 7.90 4.12 8.22
CA HIS A 33 8.72 3.35 7.29
C HIS A 33 8.14 3.33 5.87
N ALA A 34 7.34 4.35 5.53
CA ALA A 34 6.75 4.49 4.21
C ALA A 34 7.83 4.42 3.11
N PRO A 35 7.56 3.73 1.99
CA PRO A 35 8.51 3.64 0.90
C PRO A 35 8.61 4.99 0.19
N ASN A 36 9.85 5.40 -0.14
CA ASN A 36 10.07 6.58 -0.96
C ASN A 36 9.37 6.45 -2.32
N SER A 37 8.75 7.53 -2.77
CA SER A 37 8.29 7.63 -4.15
C SER A 37 9.48 7.58 -5.11
N ALA A 38 9.27 7.00 -6.28
CA ALA A 38 10.24 6.98 -7.36
C ALA A 38 10.23 8.29 -8.17
N GLY A 39 9.17 9.09 -8.05
CA GLY A 39 9.01 10.37 -8.71
C GLY A 39 7.58 10.63 -9.18
N MET A 40 7.43 11.69 -9.97
CA MET A 40 6.19 12.08 -10.64
C MET A 40 6.24 11.66 -12.10
N VAL A 41 5.14 11.14 -12.64
CA VAL A 41 4.99 10.86 -14.08
C VAL A 41 3.82 11.64 -14.65
N ARG A 42 3.95 12.09 -15.90
CA ARG A 42 2.86 12.72 -16.64
C ARG A 42 1.76 11.71 -16.93
N ASN A 43 0.52 12.15 -16.74
CA ASN A 43 -0.64 11.44 -17.22
C ASN A 43 -0.74 11.63 -18.74
N GLY A 44 -0.66 10.52 -19.48
CA GLY A 44 -0.66 10.53 -20.95
C GLY A 44 -2.05 10.62 -21.58
N HIS A 45 -3.12 10.70 -20.79
CA HIS A 45 -4.48 10.86 -21.30
C HIS A 45 -4.67 12.28 -21.86
N GLU A 46 -5.28 12.41 -23.04
CA GLU A 46 -5.46 13.70 -23.73
C GLU A 46 -6.19 14.72 -22.84
N ASP A 47 -7.23 14.27 -22.12
CA ASP A 47 -8.01 15.11 -21.19
C ASP A 47 -7.33 15.38 -19.85
N ALA A 48 -6.14 14.83 -19.60
CA ALA A 48 -5.48 14.96 -18.30
C ALA A 48 -4.77 16.31 -18.12
N ASN A 49 -4.83 17.22 -19.10
CA ASN A 49 -4.27 18.58 -19.06
C ASN A 49 -2.82 18.65 -18.53
N GLY A 50 -1.99 17.66 -18.88
CA GLY A 50 -0.61 17.57 -18.43
C GLY A 50 -0.42 17.30 -16.93
N SER A 51 -1.47 16.85 -16.23
CA SER A 51 -1.41 16.44 -14.82
C SER A 51 -0.37 15.35 -14.60
N GLN A 52 0.15 15.30 -13.37
CA GLN A 52 1.17 14.34 -12.97
C GLN A 52 0.72 13.57 -11.74
N TYR A 53 1.20 12.34 -11.59
CA TYR A 53 0.93 11.51 -10.42
C TYR A 53 2.19 10.85 -9.89
N LEU A 54 2.21 10.62 -8.57
CA LEU A 54 3.29 9.92 -7.90
C LEU A 54 3.32 8.44 -8.33
N VAL A 55 4.53 7.93 -8.46
CA VAL A 55 4.79 6.50 -8.66
C VAL A 55 5.81 5.99 -7.65
N TRP A 56 5.74 4.70 -7.35
CA TRP A 56 6.68 3.99 -6.49
C TRP A 56 7.29 2.82 -7.23
N THR A 57 8.54 2.46 -6.93
CA THR A 57 9.11 1.22 -7.47
C THR A 57 8.41 0.01 -6.85
N LYS A 58 8.19 -1.03 -7.66
CA LYS A 58 7.55 -2.27 -7.20
C LYS A 58 8.31 -2.93 -6.05
N SER A 59 9.64 -2.86 -6.07
CA SER A 59 10.50 -3.45 -5.04
C SER A 59 10.32 -2.76 -3.69
N LEU A 60 10.34 -1.43 -3.65
CA LEU A 60 10.15 -0.67 -2.40
C LEU A 60 8.73 -0.84 -1.84
N VAL A 61 7.71 -0.83 -2.71
CA VAL A 61 6.32 -1.13 -2.30
C VAL A 61 6.26 -2.53 -1.68
N THR A 62 6.81 -3.54 -2.35
CA THR A 62 6.76 -4.92 -1.86
C THR A 62 7.47 -5.06 -0.50
N ALA A 63 8.65 -4.46 -0.35
CA ALA A 63 9.40 -4.51 0.90
C ALA A 63 8.66 -3.81 2.05
N ALA A 64 8.13 -2.61 1.81
CA ALA A 64 7.40 -1.83 2.81
C ALA A 64 6.13 -2.55 3.28
N PHE A 65 5.31 -3.04 2.35
CA PHE A 65 4.06 -3.73 2.71
C PHE A 65 4.31 -5.10 3.33
N LYS A 66 5.37 -5.81 2.93
CA LYS A 66 5.77 -7.04 3.64
C LYS A 66 6.08 -6.71 5.10
N ARG A 67 6.91 -5.70 5.36
CA ARG A 67 7.27 -5.28 6.71
C ARG A 67 6.05 -4.86 7.52
N PHE A 68 5.20 -3.99 6.96
CA PHE A 68 3.96 -3.56 7.62
C PHE A 68 3.09 -4.77 8.00
N VAL A 69 2.89 -5.73 7.09
CA VAL A 69 2.11 -6.95 7.35
C VAL A 69 2.77 -7.84 8.39
N ASP A 70 4.10 -7.98 8.38
CA ASP A 70 4.85 -8.77 9.37
C ASP A 70 4.68 -8.18 10.79
N GLU A 71 4.63 -6.85 10.91
CA GLU A 71 4.42 -6.10 12.16
C GLU A 71 2.94 -6.06 12.62
N CYS A 72 1.99 -6.52 11.81
CA CYS A 72 0.57 -6.58 12.20
C CYS A 72 0.31 -7.70 13.22
N GLU A 73 -0.68 -7.54 14.09
CA GLU A 73 -1.19 -8.61 14.94
C GLU A 73 -2.59 -9.01 14.48
N MET A 74 -2.82 -10.30 14.23
CA MET A 74 -4.15 -10.79 13.87
C MET A 74 -5.05 -10.76 15.09
N VAL A 75 -6.17 -10.05 14.99
CA VAL A 75 -7.20 -10.00 16.04
C VAL A 75 -8.19 -11.13 15.86
N ASN A 76 -8.49 -11.50 14.62
CA ASN A 76 -9.32 -12.65 14.26
C ASN A 76 -8.94 -13.14 12.86
N THR A 77 -9.74 -14.03 12.27
CA THR A 77 -9.48 -14.65 10.96
C THR A 77 -9.31 -13.68 9.80
N THR A 78 -9.84 -12.46 9.90
CA THR A 78 -9.84 -11.50 8.78
C THR A 78 -9.42 -10.09 9.16
N GLN A 79 -9.21 -9.81 10.44
CA GLN A 79 -8.86 -8.49 10.93
C GLN A 79 -7.55 -8.49 11.69
N ALA A 80 -6.78 -7.43 11.51
CA ALA A 80 -5.53 -7.18 12.20
C ALA A 80 -5.49 -5.76 12.78
N SER A 81 -4.55 -5.55 13.70
CA SER A 81 -4.13 -4.24 14.21
C SER A 81 -2.64 -4.04 13.92
N HIS A 82 -2.21 -2.78 13.95
CA HIS A 82 -0.81 -2.41 13.80
C HIS A 82 -0.51 -1.24 14.75
N PRO A 83 0.64 -1.18 15.44
CA PRO A 83 0.92 -0.18 16.48
C PRO A 83 0.75 1.28 16.04
N TYR A 84 1.00 1.54 14.76
CA TYR A 84 0.89 2.88 14.18
C TYR A 84 -0.43 3.17 13.45
N PHE A 85 -1.29 2.16 13.23
CA PHE A 85 -2.56 2.33 12.54
C PHE A 85 -3.70 2.32 13.55
N ASN A 86 -4.47 3.41 13.64
CA ASN A 86 -5.58 3.49 14.57
C ASN A 86 -6.74 2.59 14.10
N GLY A 87 -7.15 1.66 14.96
CA GLY A 87 -8.25 0.74 14.72
C GLY A 87 -7.83 -0.57 14.06
N ARG A 88 -8.85 -1.37 13.71
CA ARG A 88 -8.67 -2.68 13.06
C ARG A 88 -8.90 -2.54 11.57
N PHE A 89 -8.21 -3.35 10.79
CA PHE A 89 -8.37 -3.40 9.34
C PHE A 89 -8.36 -4.82 8.82
N ARG A 90 -8.90 -5.00 7.62
CA ARG A 90 -8.89 -6.30 6.94
C ARG A 90 -7.45 -6.69 6.59
N LEU A 91 -7.06 -7.90 6.97
CA LEU A 91 -5.82 -8.53 6.54
C LEU A 91 -6.12 -9.99 6.25
N THR A 92 -5.71 -10.45 5.07
CA THR A 92 -5.91 -11.83 4.60
C THR A 92 -4.56 -12.47 4.33
N GLY A 93 -4.47 -13.79 4.52
CA GLY A 93 -3.26 -14.56 4.23
C GLY A 93 -2.19 -14.56 5.32
N LYS A 94 -2.34 -13.75 6.38
CA LYS A 94 -1.59 -13.92 7.64
C LYS A 94 -2.37 -14.90 8.52
N VAL A 95 -2.43 -16.17 8.12
CA VAL A 95 -2.95 -17.21 9.00
C VAL A 95 -1.88 -17.42 10.07
N SER A 96 -2.21 -17.15 11.33
CA SER A 96 -1.36 -17.53 12.47
C SER A 96 -1.07 -19.03 12.32
N GLN A 97 0.18 -19.41 12.07
CA GLN A 97 0.61 -20.79 12.32
C GLN A 97 0.56 -21.06 13.82
#